data_AF-A0A961KE93-F1
#
_entry.id   AF-A0A961KE93-F1
#
_cell.length_a   1.000
_cell.length_b   1.000
_cell.length_c   1.000
_cell.angle_alpha   90.00
_cell.angle_beta   90.00
_cell.angle_gamma   90.00
#
_symmetry.space_group_name_H-M   'P 1'
#
loop_
_entity.id
_entity.type
_entity.pdbx_description
1 polymer ?
#
loop_
_entity_poly.entity_id
_entity_poly.type
_entity_poly.pdbx_seq_one_letter_code
_entity_poly.pdbx_strand_id
1 'polypeptide(L)'
;ARWFALDRFRGAPRPRAWIVRDPSLENALAHAPPGAGAPMAFRRDALTWRMAVPETGVLPFDGLFPALIERGAGVAHPAARLADTGLRLTALTLVHPRAEDLRQALAGLIRDPRLRLESGGPRMVAEFDTPHGRRVLE
;
A
#
# COMPACT_ATOMS: atom_id res chain seq x y z
N ALA A 1 -16.39 -1.11 -9.89
CA ALA A 1 -15.52 -2.28 -9.66
C ALA A 1 -15.11 -2.32 -8.19
N ARG A 2 -14.82 -3.50 -7.63
CA ARG A 2 -14.28 -3.61 -6.26
C ARG A 2 -12.82 -3.15 -6.21
N TRP A 3 -12.46 -2.46 -5.13
CA TRP A 3 -11.12 -1.92 -4.93
C TRP A 3 -10.05 -3.00 -4.86
N PHE A 4 -8.80 -2.59 -5.04
CA PHE A 4 -7.64 -3.48 -5.09
C PHE A 4 -7.82 -4.61 -6.11
N ALA A 5 -8.50 -4.31 -7.23
CA ALA A 5 -8.79 -5.24 -8.30
C ALA A 5 -9.40 -6.57 -7.81
N LEU A 6 -10.23 -6.57 -6.75
CA LEU A 6 -10.77 -7.81 -6.16
C LEU A 6 -11.56 -8.65 -7.18
N ASP A 7 -12.20 -8.01 -8.16
CA ASP A 7 -12.91 -8.70 -9.25
C ASP A 7 -11.98 -9.49 -10.18
N ARG A 8 -10.69 -9.10 -10.24
CA ARG A 8 -9.65 -9.72 -11.08
C ARG A 8 -8.77 -10.69 -10.30
N PHE A 9 -9.02 -10.89 -9.00
CA PHE A 9 -8.22 -11.80 -8.20
C PHE A 9 -8.46 -13.25 -8.62
N ARG A 10 -7.39 -13.97 -8.92
CA ARG A 10 -7.39 -15.40 -9.27
C ARG A 10 -6.14 -16.05 -8.69
N GLY A 11 -6.19 -17.38 -8.53
CA GLY A 11 -5.09 -18.17 -8.00
C GLY A 11 -5.00 -18.16 -6.47
N ALA A 12 -3.83 -18.53 -5.95
CA ALA A 12 -3.58 -18.64 -4.53
C ALA A 12 -3.59 -17.27 -3.81
N PRO A 13 -3.92 -17.25 -2.49
CA PRO A 13 -3.78 -16.07 -1.64
C PRO A 13 -2.36 -15.50 -1.68
N ARG A 14 -2.24 -14.19 -1.91
CA ARG A 14 -0.95 -13.49 -1.97
C ARG A 14 -1.09 -12.00 -1.66
N PRO A 15 -0.01 -11.32 -1.26
CA PRO A 15 0.03 -9.86 -1.21
C PRO A 15 -0.29 -9.26 -2.58
N ARG A 16 -1.12 -8.22 -2.57
CA ARG A 16 -1.64 -7.60 -3.80
C ARG A 16 -1.91 -6.11 -3.69
N ALA A 17 -1.94 -5.61 -2.46
CA ALA A 17 -2.22 -4.23 -2.16
C ALA A 17 -1.49 -3.86 -0.88
N TRP A 18 -1.09 -2.60 -0.82
CA TRP A 18 -0.44 -1.98 0.31
C TRP A 18 -0.87 -0.52 0.34
N ILE A 19 -0.70 0.11 1.50
CA ILE A 19 -1.25 1.43 1.76
C ILE A 19 -0.15 2.29 2.36
N VAL A 20 0.07 3.46 1.77
CA VAL A 20 0.98 4.48 2.29
C VAL A 20 0.16 5.60 2.90
N ARG A 21 0.56 5.99 4.12
CA ARG A 21 -0.06 7.09 4.83
C ARG A 21 0.71 8.38 4.57
N ASP A 22 -0.02 9.44 4.28
CA ASP A 22 0.48 10.81 4.23
C ASP A 22 -0.32 11.70 5.21
N PRO A 23 0.29 12.73 5.83
CA PRO A 23 -0.43 13.73 6.60
C PRO A 23 -1.40 14.60 5.78
N SER A 24 -1.22 14.69 4.46
CA SER A 24 -2.13 15.39 3.53
C SER A 24 -2.37 14.55 2.28
N LEU A 25 -3.60 14.08 2.11
CA LEU A 25 -3.94 13.29 0.93
C LEU A 25 -3.80 14.09 -0.37
N GLU A 26 -4.05 15.40 -0.32
CA GLU A 26 -3.87 16.32 -1.44
C GLU A 26 -2.41 16.37 -1.89
N ASN A 27 -1.48 16.56 -0.94
CA ASN A 27 -0.05 16.60 -1.24
C ASN A 27 0.42 15.27 -1.84
N ALA A 28 -0.01 14.15 -1.26
CA ALA A 28 0.33 12.83 -1.77
C ALA A 28 -0.20 12.62 -3.20
N LEU A 29 -1.43 13.05 -3.48
CA LEU A 29 -2.03 12.94 -4.82
C LEU A 29 -1.37 13.85 -5.85
N ALA A 30 -0.87 15.03 -5.45
CA ALA A 30 -0.13 15.92 -6.35
C ALA A 30 1.16 15.28 -6.89
N HIS A 31 1.74 14.33 -6.15
CA HIS A 31 2.92 13.55 -6.57
C HIS A 31 2.57 12.17 -7.14
N ALA A 32 1.31 11.75 -7.06
CA ALA A 32 0.88 10.44 -7.50
C ALA A 32 0.67 10.40 -9.04
N PRO A 33 0.92 9.24 -9.68
CA PRO A 33 0.62 9.05 -11.08
C PRO A 33 -0.90 9.10 -11.34
N PRO A 34 -1.32 9.42 -12.59
CA PRO A 34 -2.73 9.34 -12.98
C PRO A 34 -3.33 7.99 -12.66
N GLY A 35 -4.58 8.00 -12.17
CA GLY A 35 -5.29 6.77 -11.77
C GLY A 35 -5.06 6.33 -10.33
N ALA A 36 -4.30 7.07 -9.51
CA ALA A 36 -4.21 6.84 -8.06
C ALA A 36 -5.54 7.03 -7.31
N GLY A 37 -6.51 7.69 -7.95
CA GLY A 37 -7.89 7.82 -7.48
C GLY A 37 -8.23 9.20 -6.96
N ALA A 38 -9.46 9.34 -6.47
CA ALA A 38 -9.97 10.56 -5.87
C ALA A 38 -10.13 10.40 -4.34
N PRO A 39 -9.90 11.46 -3.54
CA PRO A 39 -10.17 11.42 -2.11
C PRO A 39 -11.61 11.05 -1.78
N MET A 40 -11.77 10.05 -0.92
CA MET A 40 -13.07 9.68 -0.34
C MET A 40 -12.94 9.58 1.18
N ALA A 41 -13.99 10.01 1.90
CA ALA A 41 -14.03 9.96 3.35
C ALA A 41 -14.65 8.65 3.86
N PHE A 42 -14.09 8.11 4.93
CA PHE A 42 -14.48 6.85 5.53
C PHE A 42 -14.59 6.96 7.05
N ARG A 43 -15.48 6.14 7.60
CA ARG A 43 -15.67 5.99 9.03
C ARG A 43 -15.96 4.54 9.39
N ARG A 44 -15.34 4.07 10.47
CA ARG A 44 -15.67 2.82 11.16
C ARG A 44 -15.60 3.07 12.66
N ASP A 45 -16.76 3.07 13.31
CA ASP A 45 -16.88 3.45 14.72
C ASP A 45 -16.26 4.83 14.99
N ALA A 46 -15.27 4.92 15.88
CA ALA A 46 -14.52 6.14 16.17
C ALA A 46 -13.36 6.41 15.20
N LEU A 47 -13.04 5.48 14.29
CA LEU A 47 -11.98 5.64 13.30
C LEU A 47 -12.52 6.40 12.10
N THR A 48 -11.87 7.51 11.75
CA THR A 48 -12.14 8.26 10.51
C THR A 48 -10.86 8.43 9.71
N TRP A 49 -10.95 8.32 8.40
CA TRP A 49 -9.83 8.53 7.48
C TRP A 49 -10.32 8.94 6.10
N ARG A 50 -9.41 9.46 5.29
CA ARG A 50 -9.61 9.68 3.86
C ARG A 50 -8.69 8.76 3.10
N MET A 51 -9.12 8.28 1.94
CA MET A 51 -8.28 7.45 1.08
C MET A 51 -8.55 7.79 -0.37
N ALA A 52 -7.51 7.78 -1.20
CA ALA A 52 -7.65 7.88 -2.64
C ALA A 52 -8.17 6.56 -3.22
N VAL A 53 -9.27 6.63 -3.95
CA VAL A 53 -9.95 5.46 -4.53
C VAL A 53 -10.02 5.60 -6.04
N PRO A 54 -9.38 4.70 -6.81
CA PRO A 54 -9.55 4.65 -8.26
C PRO A 54 -10.97 4.20 -8.63
N GLU A 55 -11.60 4.90 -9.57
CA GLU A 55 -12.93 4.51 -10.10
C GLU A 55 -12.93 3.10 -10.71
N THR A 56 -11.81 2.74 -11.34
CA THR A 56 -11.58 1.42 -11.93
C THR A 56 -11.38 0.31 -10.89
N GLY A 57 -11.16 0.68 -9.62
CA GLY A 57 -10.76 -0.23 -8.55
C GLY A 57 -9.34 -0.79 -8.68
N VAL A 58 -8.57 -0.36 -9.69
CA VAL A 58 -7.21 -0.83 -9.97
C VAL A 58 -6.24 0.34 -9.80
N LEU A 59 -5.22 0.16 -8.96
CA LEU A 59 -4.16 1.16 -8.79
C LEU A 59 -3.18 1.12 -9.97
N PRO A 60 -2.44 2.22 -10.22
CA PRO A 60 -1.39 2.25 -11.23
C PRO A 60 -0.35 1.11 -11.06
N PHE A 61 0.39 0.81 -12.14
CA PHE A 61 1.41 -0.24 -12.16
C PHE A 61 0.87 -1.64 -11.81
N ASP A 62 -0.20 -2.05 -12.50
CA ASP A 62 -0.84 -3.36 -12.28
C ASP A 62 -1.30 -3.61 -10.84
N GLY A 63 -1.61 -2.52 -10.12
CA GLY A 63 -2.00 -2.56 -8.71
C GLY A 63 -0.85 -2.45 -7.71
N LEU A 64 0.40 -2.28 -8.16
CA LEU A 64 1.57 -2.19 -7.30
C LEU A 64 1.86 -0.78 -6.77
N PHE A 65 1.28 0.27 -7.35
CA PHE A 65 1.29 1.59 -6.70
C PHE A 65 0.38 1.54 -5.45
N PRO A 66 0.77 2.14 -4.32
CA PRO A 66 0.02 2.05 -3.07
C PRO A 66 -1.29 2.83 -3.15
N ALA A 67 -2.30 2.39 -2.39
CA ALA A 67 -3.37 3.32 -2.03
C ALA A 67 -2.82 4.35 -1.03
N LEU A 68 -3.31 5.59 -1.14
CA LEU A 68 -2.88 6.70 -0.30
C LEU A 68 -3.96 6.98 0.74
N ILE A 69 -3.58 7.04 2.02
CA ILE A 69 -4.48 7.26 3.15
C ILE A 69 -4.05 8.47 3.98
N GLU A 70 -5.00 9.28 4.39
CA GLU A 70 -4.83 10.33 5.39
C GLU A 70 -5.73 10.00 6.58
N ARG A 71 -5.19 10.13 7.80
CA ARG A 71 -5.99 9.87 9.00
C ARG A 71 -6.81 11.08 9.39
N GLY A 72 -7.99 10.83 9.95
CA GLY A 72 -8.75 11.89 10.59
C GLY A 72 -7.98 12.50 11.76
N ALA A 73 -8.14 13.82 11.93
CA ALA A 73 -7.54 14.56 13.02
C ALA A 73 -7.93 13.96 14.39
N GLY A 74 -6.97 13.86 15.31
CA GLY A 74 -7.19 13.33 16.65
C GLY A 74 -7.44 11.81 16.74
N VAL A 75 -7.46 11.08 15.62
CA VAL A 75 -7.67 9.63 15.62
C VAL A 75 -6.35 8.91 15.92
N ALA A 76 -6.27 8.27 17.09
CA ALA A 76 -5.14 7.43 17.45
C ALA A 76 -4.96 6.26 16.46
N HIS A 77 -3.71 5.88 16.18
CA HIS A 77 -3.43 4.73 15.31
C HIS A 77 -4.07 3.47 15.91
N PRO A 78 -4.84 2.67 15.14
CA PRO A 78 -5.43 1.42 15.64
C PRO A 78 -4.40 0.46 16.27
N ALA A 79 -3.21 0.36 15.68
CA ALA A 79 -2.09 -0.43 16.19
C ALA A 79 -1.64 -0.04 17.61
N ALA A 80 -1.90 1.19 18.08
CA ALA A 80 -1.60 1.56 19.47
C ALA A 80 -2.45 0.80 20.50
N ARG A 81 -3.53 0.14 20.06
CA ARG A 81 -4.40 -0.70 20.90
C ARG A 81 -4.22 -2.20 20.63
N LEU A 82 -3.34 -2.57 19.71
CA LEU A 82 -3.07 -3.97 19.38
C LEU A 82 -1.87 -4.47 20.19
N ALA A 83 -1.94 -5.73 20.63
CA ALA A 83 -0.79 -6.37 21.26
C ALA A 83 0.34 -6.54 20.24
N ASP A 84 1.56 -6.20 20.64
CA ASP A 84 2.75 -6.49 19.84
C ASP A 84 3.12 -7.97 19.98
N THR A 85 2.98 -8.73 18.90
CA THR A 85 3.29 -10.17 18.86
C THR A 85 4.68 -10.46 18.30
N GLY A 86 5.56 -9.46 18.19
CA GLY A 86 6.93 -9.61 17.71
C GLY A 86 7.08 -9.76 16.20
N LEU A 87 6.05 -9.45 15.42
CA LEU A 87 6.12 -9.43 13.95
C LEU A 87 6.76 -8.13 13.47
N ARG A 88 7.74 -8.21 12.57
CA ARG A 88 8.42 -7.05 11.98
C ARG A 88 8.55 -7.21 10.48
N LEU A 89 8.02 -6.26 9.72
CA LEU A 89 8.26 -6.18 8.27
C LEU A 89 9.73 -5.79 8.05
N THR A 90 10.47 -6.64 7.33
CA THR A 90 11.89 -6.45 7.00
C THR A 90 12.10 -6.06 5.55
N ALA A 91 11.22 -6.47 4.63
CA ALA A 91 11.23 -6.01 3.25
C ALA A 91 9.83 -6.05 2.62
N LEU A 92 9.58 -5.13 1.71
CA LEU A 92 8.47 -5.17 0.76
C LEU A 92 9.07 -5.00 -0.64
N THR A 93 9.09 -6.06 -1.43
CA THR A 93 9.61 -6.03 -2.80
C THR A 93 8.45 -5.94 -3.78
N LEU A 94 8.47 -4.91 -4.63
CA LEU A 94 7.55 -4.73 -5.74
C LEU A 94 8.30 -5.07 -7.02
N VAL A 95 7.80 -6.07 -7.75
CA VAL A 95 8.42 -6.51 -9.00
C VAL A 95 7.52 -6.13 -10.15
N HIS A 96 8.04 -5.38 -11.12
CA HIS A 96 7.23 -4.84 -12.22
C HIS A 96 8.08 -4.61 -13.47
N PRO A 97 7.55 -4.72 -14.70
CA PRO A 97 8.35 -4.52 -15.91
C PRO A 97 8.89 -3.09 -16.05
N ARG A 98 8.17 -2.13 -15.45
CA ARG A 98 8.54 -0.71 -15.35
C ARG A 98 8.93 -0.32 -13.93
N ALA A 99 9.86 -1.07 -13.33
CA ALA A 99 10.28 -0.86 -11.93
C ALA A 99 10.89 0.54 -11.69
N GLU A 100 11.62 1.06 -12.69
CA GLU A 100 12.21 2.40 -12.62
C GLU A 100 11.16 3.52 -12.61
N ASP A 101 10.16 3.44 -13.49
CA ASP A 101 9.02 4.37 -13.48
C ASP A 101 8.27 4.31 -12.13
N LEU A 102 8.07 3.11 -11.59
CA LEU A 102 7.44 2.93 -10.28
C LEU A 102 8.29 3.54 -9.16
N ARG A 103 9.63 3.41 -9.24
CA ARG A 103 10.56 4.05 -8.31
C ARG A 103 10.42 5.56 -8.31
N GLN A 104 10.37 6.16 -9.50
CA GLN A 104 10.20 7.61 -9.66
C GLN A 104 8.86 8.07 -9.10
N ALA A 105 7.77 7.34 -9.39
CA ALA A 105 6.44 7.63 -8.86
C ALA A 105 6.36 7.55 -7.32
N LEU A 106 7.21 6.75 -6.69
CA LEU A 106 7.24 6.57 -5.23
C LEU A 106 8.22 7.51 -4.50
N ALA A 107 9.18 8.10 -5.20
CA ALA A 107 10.30 8.83 -4.58
C ALA A 107 9.85 10.06 -3.76
N GLY A 108 8.73 10.68 -4.14
CA GLY A 108 8.12 11.80 -3.40
C GLY A 108 7.22 11.40 -2.24
N LEU A 109 6.87 10.10 -2.13
CA LEU A 109 5.84 9.60 -1.21
C LEU A 109 6.41 8.74 -0.09
N ILE A 110 7.47 7.98 -0.37
CA ILE A 110 8.03 7.04 0.60
C ILE A 110 9.55 7.02 0.53
N ARG A 111 10.15 7.08 1.72
CA ARG A 111 11.58 6.90 1.93
C ARG A 111 11.77 5.87 3.04
N ASP A 112 11.59 4.60 2.68
CA ASP A 112 11.75 3.48 3.59
C ASP A 112 12.73 2.48 2.97
N PRO A 113 13.87 2.16 3.62
CA PRO A 113 14.88 1.26 3.06
C PRO A 113 14.39 -0.19 2.91
N ARG A 114 13.24 -0.54 3.52
CA ARG A 114 12.62 -1.86 3.37
C ARG A 114 11.88 -2.02 2.05
N LEU A 115 11.52 -0.91 1.39
CA LEU A 115 10.88 -0.96 0.08
C LEU A 115 11.93 -1.23 -1.00
N ARG A 116 11.75 -2.33 -1.74
CA ARG A 116 12.61 -2.75 -2.84
C ARG A 116 11.81 -2.78 -4.14
N LEU A 117 12.47 -2.43 -5.23
CA LEU A 117 11.87 -2.39 -6.57
C LEU A 117 12.76 -3.20 -7.50
N GLU A 118 12.17 -4.17 -8.19
CA GLU A 118 12.87 -5.07 -9.09
C GLU A 118 12.15 -5.18 -10.44
N SER A 119 12.91 -5.40 -11.51
CA SER A 119 12.34 -5.63 -12.83
C SER A 119 11.85 -7.07 -12.98
N GLY A 120 10.63 -7.26 -13.52
CA GLY A 120 10.06 -8.59 -13.79
C GLY A 120 8.54 -8.56 -13.89
N GLY A 121 7.90 -9.74 -13.92
CA GLY A 121 6.43 -9.84 -13.94
C GLY A 121 5.78 -9.24 -12.68
N PRO A 122 4.62 -8.56 -12.79
CA PRO A 122 3.94 -7.92 -11.66
C PRO A 122 3.71 -8.85 -10.47
N ARG A 123 4.39 -8.60 -9.34
CA ARG A 123 4.15 -9.29 -8.07
C ARG A 123 4.62 -8.46 -6.87
N MET A 124 4.19 -8.86 -5.68
CA MET A 124 4.54 -8.23 -4.41
C MET A 124 4.99 -9.30 -3.44
N VAL A 125 6.16 -9.11 -2.84
CA VAL A 125 6.72 -10.03 -1.85
C VAL A 125 6.91 -9.27 -0.54
N ALA A 126 6.39 -9.80 0.56
CA ALA A 126 6.53 -9.21 1.89
C ALA A 126 7.28 -10.17 2.82
N GLU A 127 8.35 -9.68 3.42
CA GLU A 127 9.23 -10.45 4.30
C GLU A 127 9.08 -9.98 5.74
N PHE A 128 8.95 -10.94 6.66
CA PHE A 128 8.74 -10.67 8.08
C PHE A 128 9.71 -11.46 8.95
N ASP A 129 10.23 -10.81 9.98
CA ASP A 129 10.74 -11.50 11.15
C ASP A 129 9.58 -11.84 12.08
N THR A 130 9.61 -13.07 12.59
CA THR A 130 8.61 -13.60 13.52
C THR A 130 9.30 -14.33 14.67
N PRO A 131 8.63 -14.56 15.81
CA PRO A 131 9.16 -15.39 16.89
C PRO A 131 9.54 -16.83 16.47
N HIS A 132 9.07 -17.29 15.32
CA HIS A 132 9.32 -18.63 14.78
C HIS A 132 10.23 -18.61 13.53
N GLY A 133 11.01 -17.53 13.37
CA GLY A 133 11.90 -17.31 12.24
C GLY A 133 11.26 -16.54 11.09
N ARG A 134 12.03 -16.35 10.02
CA ARG A 134 11.62 -15.53 8.87
C ARG A 134 10.43 -16.14 8.13
N ARG A 135 9.51 -15.31 7.68
CA ARG A 135 8.36 -15.69 6.82
C ARG A 135 8.29 -14.78 5.60
N VAL A 136 7.87 -15.35 4.48
CA VAL A 136 7.70 -14.66 3.21
C VAL A 136 6.27 -14.89 2.72
N LEU A 137 5.61 -13.82 2.28
CA LEU A 137 4.32 -13.86 1.60
C LEU A 137 4.52 -13.37 0.16
N GLU A 138 4.08 -14.13 -0.83
CA GLU A 138 4.20 -13.84 -2.27
C GLU A 138 3.03 -14.37 -3.10
#